data_AF-A0AAD7RXT4-F1
#
_entry.id   AF-A0AAD7RXT4-F1
#
_cell.length_a   1.000
_cell.length_b   1.000
_cell.length_c   1.000
_cell.angle_alpha   90.00
_cell.angle_beta   90.00
_cell.angle_gamma   90.00
#
_symmetry.space_group_name_H-M   'P 1'
#
loop_
_entity.id
_entity.type
_entity.pdbx_description
1 polymer ?
#
loop_
_entity_poly.entity_id
_entity_poly.type
_entity_poly.pdbx_seq_one_letter_code
_entity_poly.pdbx_strand_id
1 'polypeptide(L)'
;MASVETAAEHERILREIESTDTNCIGPTLRSVYDGQEHGLFMDKLDGRIRNHDREIEKMCNHHFQGFVDSITELLKVRGEAQKLKSQVRETNRRLQGDGKELLVTMEELRLCRLQQRNIATSIDKLTHCLPVLEMYSKLQEQMRSKRYYPALRTLELLEHTCLPQAGQYRFCSIMAENIPRLRTQIRDVSMSDLKDFLESIRKHSEKIGETAMKQAQLQRSLDSTLPQQQRAGSGRRARKEAGQGTELDGQGGSPLSEQDSGILDVEDEEDDEVPGAQDLVDFSPVYRCLHIYTVLGARDTFESYYRKQRRKQARLVLQPHSNMA
;
A
#
# COMPACT_ATOMS: atom_id res chain seq x y z
N MET A 1 59.17 50.73 -100.55
CA MET A 1 58.55 51.58 -99.51
C MET A 1 57.04 51.62 -99.63
N ALA A 2 56.46 51.86 -100.82
CA ALA A 2 55.01 51.85 -101.05
C ALA A 2 54.25 50.58 -100.57
N SER A 3 54.80 49.38 -100.80
CA SER A 3 54.17 48.11 -100.38
C SER A 3 54.08 47.91 -98.84
N VAL A 4 54.88 48.64 -98.06
CA VAL A 4 54.84 48.56 -96.58
C VAL A 4 53.78 49.52 -96.02
N GLU A 5 53.56 50.66 -96.69
CA GLU A 5 52.52 51.62 -96.33
C GLU A 5 51.12 51.09 -96.65
N THR A 6 50.90 50.46 -97.82
CA THR A 6 49.61 49.84 -98.17
C THR A 6 49.27 48.66 -97.25
N ALA A 7 50.28 47.89 -96.84
CA ALA A 7 50.11 46.82 -95.86
C ALA A 7 49.69 47.35 -94.47
N ALA A 8 50.24 48.48 -94.02
CA ALA A 8 49.89 49.10 -92.74
C ALA A 8 48.50 49.75 -92.76
N GLU A 9 48.10 50.30 -93.90
CA GLU A 9 46.77 50.86 -94.13
C GLU A 9 45.68 49.77 -94.09
N HIS A 10 45.91 48.61 -94.74
CA HIS A 10 45.01 47.46 -94.67
C HIS A 10 44.85 46.92 -93.23
N GLU A 11 45.90 46.92 -92.41
CA GLU A 11 45.78 46.55 -90.99
C GLU A 11 45.00 47.57 -90.16
N ARG A 12 45.18 48.87 -90.44
CA ARG A 12 44.42 49.95 -89.81
C ARG A 12 42.93 49.81 -90.12
N ILE A 13 42.59 49.54 -91.38
CA ILE A 13 41.22 49.32 -91.84
C ILE A 13 40.61 48.08 -91.19
N LEU A 14 41.35 46.96 -91.08
CA LEU A 14 40.86 45.76 -90.39
C LEU A 14 40.58 46.01 -88.91
N ARG A 15 41.44 46.76 -88.20
CA ARG A 15 41.18 47.14 -86.80
C ARG A 15 39.99 48.07 -86.66
N GLU A 16 39.81 48.99 -87.60
CA GLU A 16 38.66 49.88 -87.64
C GLU A 16 37.36 49.07 -87.86
N ILE A 17 37.38 48.05 -88.72
CA ILE A 17 36.25 47.13 -88.92
C ILE A 17 35.97 46.30 -87.65
N GLU A 18 37.01 45.87 -86.92
CA GLU A 18 36.86 45.13 -85.66
C GLU A 18 36.34 45.99 -84.50
N SER A 19 36.63 47.30 -84.51
CA SER A 19 36.26 48.22 -83.42
C SER A 19 35.00 49.05 -83.65
N THR A 20 34.52 49.13 -84.89
CA THR A 20 33.43 50.05 -85.28
C THR A 20 32.10 49.30 -85.38
N ASP A 21 31.03 49.90 -84.85
CA ASP A 21 29.67 49.38 -84.98
C ASP A 21 29.27 49.17 -86.45
N THR A 22 28.52 48.11 -86.71
CA THR A 22 28.17 47.60 -88.05
C THR A 22 27.53 48.64 -88.98
N ASN A 23 26.96 49.69 -88.41
CA ASN A 23 26.27 50.77 -89.12
C ASN A 23 27.22 51.79 -89.78
N CYS A 24 28.50 51.81 -89.44
CA CYS A 24 29.48 52.82 -89.90
C CYS A 24 30.59 52.23 -90.79
N ILE A 25 30.46 50.98 -91.22
CA ILE A 25 31.49 50.28 -92.01
C ILE A 25 31.49 50.73 -93.49
N GLY A 26 30.40 51.34 -93.96
CA GLY A 26 30.19 51.72 -95.38
C GLY A 26 31.27 52.64 -95.99
N PRO A 27 31.67 53.75 -95.34
CA PRO A 27 32.75 54.62 -95.83
C PRO A 27 34.11 53.92 -95.85
N THR A 28 34.42 53.13 -94.83
CA THR A 28 35.66 52.36 -94.67
C THR A 28 35.79 51.29 -95.76
N LEU A 29 34.70 50.60 -96.12
CA LEU A 29 34.67 49.67 -97.25
C LEU A 29 34.79 50.38 -98.60
N ARG A 30 34.13 51.53 -98.79
CA ARG A 30 34.24 52.31 -100.03
C ARG A 30 35.70 52.75 -100.28
N SER A 31 36.42 53.14 -99.24
CA SER A 31 37.86 53.45 -99.32
C SER A 31 38.73 52.28 -99.79
N VAL A 32 38.35 51.03 -99.48
CA VAL A 32 39.05 49.82 -99.93
C VAL A 32 38.77 49.52 -101.41
N TYR A 33 37.52 49.69 -101.84
CA TYR A 33 37.08 49.44 -103.22
C TYR A 33 37.52 50.53 -104.20
N ASP A 34 37.65 51.78 -103.75
CA ASP A 34 38.18 52.88 -104.55
C ASP A 34 39.71 52.75 -104.77
N GLY A 35 40.41 51.93 -103.96
CA GLY A 35 41.81 51.57 -104.14
C GLY A 35 42.02 50.45 -105.17
N GLN A 36 43.11 50.51 -105.93
CA GLN A 36 43.44 49.47 -106.95
C GLN A 36 43.89 48.12 -106.34
N GLU A 37 44.08 48.04 -105.01
CA GLU A 37 44.65 46.89 -104.29
C GLU A 37 43.62 46.07 -103.48
N HIS A 38 42.34 46.08 -103.86
CA HIS A 38 41.26 45.33 -103.19
C HIS A 38 41.55 43.83 -102.98
N GLY A 39 42.21 43.17 -103.94
CA GLY A 39 42.58 41.76 -103.81
C GLY A 39 43.56 41.49 -102.66
N LEU A 40 44.53 42.39 -102.44
CA LEU A 40 45.50 42.28 -101.35
C LEU A 40 44.85 42.54 -99.97
N PHE A 41 43.80 43.37 -99.93
CA PHE A 41 42.99 43.55 -98.72
C PHE A 41 42.16 42.31 -98.40
N MET A 42 41.50 41.70 -99.39
CA MET A 42 40.73 40.47 -99.20
C MET A 42 41.61 39.31 -98.73
N ASP A 43 42.83 39.17 -99.26
CA ASP A 43 43.80 38.18 -98.79
C ASP A 43 44.21 38.40 -97.33
N LYS A 44 44.38 39.67 -96.92
CA LYS A 44 44.66 40.02 -95.52
C LYS A 44 43.46 39.79 -94.59
N LEU A 45 42.24 40.07 -95.06
CA LEU A 45 41.00 39.80 -94.33
C LEU A 45 40.81 38.29 -94.13
N ASP A 46 41.01 37.48 -95.17
CA ASP A 46 40.98 36.02 -95.08
C ASP A 46 42.05 35.50 -94.11
N GLY A 47 43.25 36.09 -94.13
CA GLY A 47 44.29 35.79 -93.14
C GLY A 47 43.87 36.12 -91.71
N ARG A 48 43.15 37.22 -91.50
CA ARG A 48 42.64 37.66 -90.20
C ARG A 48 41.50 36.76 -89.69
N ILE A 49 40.56 36.40 -90.57
CA ILE A 49 39.48 35.45 -90.28
C ILE A 49 40.07 34.11 -89.86
N ARG A 50 41.02 33.56 -90.62
CA ARG A 50 41.71 32.30 -90.27
C ARG A 50 42.45 32.39 -88.94
N ASN A 51 42.97 33.56 -88.56
CA ASN A 51 43.61 33.74 -87.25
C ASN A 51 42.59 33.73 -86.11
N HIS A 52 41.47 34.44 -86.25
CA HIS A 52 40.38 34.41 -85.26
C HIS A 52 39.76 33.02 -85.13
N ASP A 53 39.54 32.30 -86.24
CA ASP A 53 39.06 30.92 -86.21
C ASP A 53 40.01 30.00 -85.43
N ARG A 54 41.33 30.15 -85.62
CA ARG A 54 42.34 29.42 -84.85
C ARG A 54 42.34 29.80 -83.36
N GLU A 55 42.11 31.07 -83.04
CA GLU A 55 42.02 31.53 -81.65
C GLU A 55 40.76 30.98 -80.96
N ILE A 56 39.62 30.97 -81.66
CA ILE A 56 38.36 30.36 -81.20
C ILE A 56 38.57 28.86 -80.98
N GLU A 57 39.17 28.16 -81.94
CA GLU A 57 39.44 26.73 -81.83
C GLU A 57 40.38 26.41 -80.66
N LYS A 58 41.42 27.24 -80.45
CA LYS A 58 42.34 27.10 -79.32
C LYS A 58 41.64 27.34 -77.97
N MET A 59 40.79 28.35 -77.88
CA MET A 59 39.97 28.65 -76.69
C MET A 59 38.99 27.51 -76.39
N CYS A 60 38.27 27.03 -77.41
CA CYS A 60 37.36 25.90 -77.30
C CYS A 60 38.10 24.64 -76.85
N ASN A 61 39.24 24.32 -77.46
CA ASN A 61 40.06 23.16 -77.08
C ASN A 61 40.66 23.30 -75.67
N HIS A 62 40.93 24.52 -75.19
CA HIS A 62 41.41 24.72 -73.83
C HIS A 62 40.31 24.48 -72.79
N HIS A 63 39.06 24.89 -73.09
CA HIS A 63 37.96 24.86 -72.12
C HIS A 63 36.98 23.69 -72.29
N PHE A 64 37.03 22.92 -73.38
CA PHE A 64 36.07 21.83 -73.61
C PHE A 64 36.10 20.80 -72.47
N GLN A 65 37.29 20.45 -71.98
CA GLN A 65 37.43 19.45 -70.92
C GLN A 65 36.77 19.95 -69.62
N GLY A 66 37.01 21.20 -69.23
CA GLY A 66 36.38 21.79 -68.04
C GLY A 66 34.86 21.89 -68.15
N PHE A 67 34.33 22.12 -69.36
CA PHE A 67 32.89 22.09 -69.62
C PHE A 67 32.31 20.67 -69.49
N VAL A 68 32.98 19.67 -70.07
CA VAL A 68 32.59 18.26 -69.98
C VAL A 68 32.63 17.77 -68.53
N ASP A 69 33.67 18.14 -67.79
CA ASP A 69 33.81 17.80 -66.37
C ASP A 69 32.68 18.43 -65.54
N SER A 70 32.38 19.72 -65.77
CA SER A 70 31.28 20.42 -65.09
C SER A 70 29.91 19.79 -65.37
N ILE A 71 29.63 19.39 -66.61
CA ILE A 71 28.39 18.68 -66.95
C ILE A 71 28.35 17.32 -66.28
N THR A 72 29.47 16.59 -66.28
CA THR A 72 29.55 15.27 -65.67
C THR A 72 29.33 15.34 -64.16
N GLU A 73 29.90 16.33 -63.48
CA GLU A 73 29.65 16.58 -62.05
C GLU A 73 28.19 16.93 -61.78
N LEU A 74 27.58 17.80 -62.59
CA LEU A 74 26.16 18.15 -62.45
C LEU A 74 25.25 16.91 -62.58
N LEU A 75 25.56 16.01 -63.51
CA LEU A 75 24.84 14.75 -63.67
C LEU A 75 25.01 13.82 -62.46
N LYS A 76 26.22 13.75 -61.88
CA LYS A 76 26.48 13.00 -60.64
C LYS A 76 25.67 13.56 -59.47
N VAL A 77 25.75 14.88 -59.24
CA VAL A 77 25.01 15.57 -58.17
C VAL A 77 23.50 15.35 -58.33
N ARG A 78 22.96 15.40 -59.55
CA ARG A 78 21.55 15.08 -59.81
C ARG A 78 21.20 13.65 -59.39
N GLY A 79 22.06 12.67 -59.72
CA GLY A 79 21.88 11.28 -59.32
C GLY A 79 21.92 11.09 -57.80
N GLU A 80 22.86 11.73 -57.13
CA GLU A 80 22.98 11.70 -55.67
C GLU A 80 21.80 12.39 -54.97
N ALA A 81 21.37 13.55 -55.44
CA ALA A 81 20.19 14.25 -54.92
C ALA A 81 18.92 13.40 -55.05
N GLN A 82 18.80 12.63 -56.13
CA GLN A 82 17.67 11.74 -56.34
C GLN A 82 17.70 10.51 -55.40
N LYS A 83 18.90 9.96 -55.13
CA LYS A 83 19.09 8.92 -54.10
C LYS A 83 18.80 9.46 -52.69
N LEU A 84 19.27 10.65 -52.37
CA LEU A 84 19.00 11.28 -51.08
C LEU A 84 17.49 11.49 -50.90
N LYS A 85 16.81 12.00 -51.93
CA LYS A 85 15.35 12.18 -51.92
C LYS A 85 14.61 10.87 -51.69
N SER A 86 15.03 9.75 -52.29
CA SER A 86 14.39 8.45 -52.06
C SER A 86 14.64 7.95 -50.64
N GLN A 87 15.87 8.07 -50.13
CA GLN A 87 16.22 7.69 -48.75
C GLN A 87 15.47 8.51 -47.70
N VAL A 88 15.33 9.83 -47.90
CA VAL A 88 14.55 10.71 -47.01
C VAL A 88 13.08 10.31 -47.01
N ARG A 89 12.50 10.02 -48.19
CA ARG A 89 11.11 9.55 -48.28
C ARG A 89 10.90 8.20 -47.60
N GLU A 90 11.84 7.28 -47.76
CA GLU A 90 11.76 5.96 -47.14
C GLU A 90 11.90 6.05 -45.62
N THR A 91 12.84 6.84 -45.13
CA THR A 91 13.01 7.08 -43.69
C THR A 91 11.79 7.75 -43.09
N ASN A 92 11.20 8.74 -43.77
CA ASN A 92 9.96 9.35 -43.33
C ASN A 92 8.79 8.35 -43.29
N ARG A 93 8.68 7.45 -44.27
CA ARG A 93 7.65 6.39 -44.25
C ARG A 93 7.83 5.44 -43.08
N ARG A 94 9.07 4.97 -42.83
CA ARG A 94 9.37 4.09 -41.70
C ARG A 94 9.06 4.78 -40.37
N LEU A 95 9.53 6.01 -40.18
CA LEU A 95 9.24 6.80 -38.97
C LEU A 95 7.73 6.98 -38.74
N GLN A 96 6.95 7.21 -39.80
CA GLN A 96 5.50 7.30 -39.67
C GLN A 96 4.84 5.94 -39.38
N GLY A 97 5.39 4.83 -39.89
CA GLY A 97 4.95 3.48 -39.57
C GLY A 97 5.18 3.16 -38.08
N ASP A 98 6.43 3.26 -37.65
CA ASP A 98 6.85 3.01 -36.27
C ASP A 98 6.13 3.95 -35.30
N GLY A 99 5.93 5.21 -35.70
CA GLY A 99 5.17 6.20 -34.92
C GLY A 99 3.70 5.82 -34.71
N LYS A 100 3.04 5.20 -35.70
CA LYS A 100 1.67 4.71 -35.54
C LYS A 100 1.59 3.54 -34.57
N GLU A 101 2.50 2.58 -34.68
CA GLU A 101 2.57 1.44 -33.76
C GLU A 101 2.86 1.91 -32.32
N LEU A 102 3.77 2.88 -32.16
CA LEU A 102 4.05 3.49 -30.87
C LEU A 102 2.83 4.20 -30.27
N LEU A 103 2.02 4.88 -31.09
CA LEU A 103 0.80 5.52 -30.60
C LEU A 103 -0.22 4.49 -30.08
N VAL A 104 -0.40 3.38 -30.79
CA VAL A 104 -1.29 2.29 -30.34
C VAL A 104 -0.83 1.71 -29.00
N THR A 105 0.46 1.37 -28.89
CA THR A 105 1.02 0.83 -27.63
C THR A 105 0.97 1.85 -26.49
N MET A 106 1.09 3.16 -26.76
CA MET A 106 0.90 4.21 -25.76
C MET A 106 -0.55 4.29 -25.26
N GLU A 107 -1.54 4.13 -26.14
CA GLU A 107 -2.95 4.10 -25.74
C GLU A 107 -3.25 2.88 -24.86
N GLU A 108 -2.73 1.71 -25.23
CA GLU A 108 -2.82 0.49 -24.41
C GLU A 108 -2.16 0.69 -23.04
N LEU A 109 -0.95 1.27 -23.00
CA LEU A 109 -0.26 1.58 -21.74
C LEU A 109 -1.07 2.55 -20.88
N ARG A 110 -1.73 3.54 -21.48
CA ARG A 110 -2.59 4.48 -20.76
C ARG A 110 -3.78 3.76 -20.12
N LEU A 111 -4.44 2.85 -20.85
CA LEU A 111 -5.53 2.04 -20.32
C LEU A 111 -5.05 1.13 -19.17
N CYS A 112 -3.91 0.46 -19.33
CA CYS A 112 -3.30 -0.36 -18.28
C CYS A 112 -2.97 0.47 -17.04
N ARG A 113 -2.43 1.69 -17.19
CA ARG A 113 -2.17 2.60 -16.05
C ARG A 113 -3.44 3.03 -15.34
N LEU A 114 -4.52 3.28 -16.08
CA LEU A 114 -5.81 3.60 -15.48
C LEU A 114 -6.34 2.42 -14.66
N GLN A 115 -6.28 1.20 -15.21
CA GLN A 115 -6.63 -0.02 -14.50
C GLN A 115 -5.77 -0.21 -13.25
N GLN A 116 -4.46 -0.04 -13.37
CA GLN A 116 -3.53 -0.11 -12.23
C GLN A 116 -3.90 0.90 -11.13
N ARG A 117 -4.22 2.15 -11.50
CA ARG A 117 -4.66 3.16 -10.54
C ARG A 117 -5.98 2.79 -9.86
N ASN A 118 -6.93 2.26 -10.61
CA ASN A 118 -8.21 1.79 -10.07
C ASN A 118 -8.01 0.62 -9.11
N ILE A 119 -7.14 -0.33 -9.44
CA ILE A 119 -6.77 -1.46 -8.59
C ILE A 119 -6.09 -0.95 -7.31
N ALA A 120 -5.08 -0.08 -7.42
CA ALA A 120 -4.40 0.49 -6.26
C ALA A 120 -5.36 1.24 -5.34
N THR A 121 -6.24 2.07 -5.90
CA THR A 121 -7.26 2.78 -5.12
C THR A 121 -8.20 1.78 -4.43
N SER A 122 -8.59 0.70 -5.12
CA SER A 122 -9.46 -0.33 -4.54
C SER A 122 -8.77 -1.08 -3.41
N ILE A 123 -7.48 -1.43 -3.57
CA ILE A 123 -6.66 -2.03 -2.53
C ILE A 123 -6.61 -1.10 -1.32
N ASP A 124 -6.28 0.17 -1.51
CA ASP A 124 -6.25 1.14 -0.41
C ASP A 124 -7.58 1.19 0.32
N LYS A 125 -8.71 1.33 -0.40
CA LYS A 125 -10.04 1.35 0.20
C LYS A 125 -10.36 0.05 0.97
N LEU A 126 -10.00 -1.11 0.45
CA LEU A 126 -10.20 -2.39 1.15
C LEU A 126 -9.30 -2.50 2.39
N THR A 127 -8.05 -2.06 2.31
CA THR A 127 -7.10 -2.05 3.43
C THR A 127 -7.59 -1.16 4.57
N HIS A 128 -8.22 -0.02 4.28
CA HIS A 128 -8.85 0.82 5.31
C HIS A 128 -10.03 0.11 6.00
N CYS A 129 -10.78 -0.73 5.28
CA CYS A 129 -11.92 -1.47 5.83
C CYS A 129 -11.53 -2.73 6.62
N LEU A 130 -10.33 -3.28 6.37
CA LEU A 130 -9.89 -4.57 6.89
C LEU A 130 -9.83 -4.62 8.43
N PRO A 131 -9.28 -3.61 9.14
CA PRO A 131 -9.28 -3.60 10.61
C PRO A 131 -10.70 -3.63 11.21
N VAL A 132 -11.66 -2.94 10.58
CA VAL A 132 -13.07 -2.91 11.02
C VAL A 132 -13.69 -4.30 10.91
N LEU A 133 -13.48 -4.97 9.77
CA LEU A 133 -13.99 -6.32 9.52
C LEU A 133 -13.34 -7.36 10.42
N GLU A 134 -12.03 -7.28 10.65
CA GLU A 134 -11.32 -8.17 11.57
C GLU A 134 -11.81 -8.00 13.01
N MET A 135 -11.99 -6.76 13.47
CA MET A 135 -12.47 -6.48 14.81
C MET A 135 -13.91 -6.98 15.00
N TYR A 136 -14.76 -6.80 13.99
CA TYR A 136 -16.12 -7.35 14.01
C TYR A 136 -16.15 -8.89 13.97
N SER A 137 -15.25 -9.51 13.21
CA SER A 137 -15.08 -10.98 13.21
C SER A 137 -14.67 -11.50 14.59
N LYS A 138 -13.67 -10.86 15.21
CA LYS A 138 -13.24 -11.15 16.59
C LYS A 138 -14.39 -10.99 17.58
N LEU A 139 -15.21 -9.94 17.46
CA LEU A 139 -16.39 -9.74 18.28
C LEU A 139 -17.39 -10.91 18.13
N GLN A 140 -17.68 -11.34 16.90
CA GLN A 140 -18.57 -12.48 16.67
C GLN A 140 -18.02 -13.78 17.25
N GLU A 141 -16.71 -14.02 17.16
CA GLU A 141 -16.06 -15.20 17.74
C GLU A 141 -16.09 -15.16 19.29
N GLN A 142 -15.85 -14.00 19.89
CA GLN A 142 -15.97 -13.79 21.34
C GLN A 142 -17.41 -14.03 21.83
N MET A 143 -18.41 -13.65 21.03
CA MET A 143 -19.80 -13.97 21.33
C MET A 143 -20.10 -15.47 21.23
N ARG A 144 -19.59 -16.17 20.22
CA ARG A 144 -19.75 -17.63 20.06
C ARG A 144 -19.08 -18.42 21.19
N SER A 145 -17.92 -17.97 21.65
CA SER A 145 -17.17 -18.57 22.76
C SER A 145 -17.72 -18.21 24.16
N LYS A 146 -18.88 -17.53 24.24
CA LYS A 146 -19.52 -17.06 25.49
C LYS A 146 -18.65 -16.14 26.36
N ARG A 147 -17.58 -15.57 25.80
CA ARG A 147 -16.70 -14.58 26.44
C ARG A 147 -17.31 -13.19 26.29
N TYR A 148 -18.43 -12.98 26.98
CA TYR A 148 -19.22 -11.75 26.85
C TYR A 148 -18.51 -10.48 27.34
N TYR A 149 -17.58 -10.60 28.30
CA TYR A 149 -16.83 -9.43 28.79
C TYR A 149 -15.79 -8.92 27.76
N PRO A 150 -14.87 -9.76 27.24
CA PRO A 150 -14.01 -9.36 26.13
C PRO A 150 -14.82 -8.84 24.93
N ALA A 151 -15.98 -9.46 24.64
CA ALA A 151 -16.89 -9.01 23.58
C ALA A 151 -17.37 -7.57 23.78
N LEU A 152 -17.78 -7.18 25.00
CA LEU A 152 -18.19 -5.80 25.29
C LEU A 152 -17.06 -4.79 25.10
N ARG A 153 -15.83 -5.14 25.53
CA ARG A 153 -14.65 -4.28 25.33
C ARG A 153 -14.29 -4.11 23.85
N THR A 154 -14.31 -5.20 23.09
CA THR A 154 -14.10 -5.17 21.64
C THR A 154 -15.18 -4.33 20.94
N LEU A 155 -16.42 -4.41 21.41
CA LEU A 155 -17.56 -3.66 20.87
C LEU A 155 -17.45 -2.15 21.19
N GLU A 156 -17.00 -1.77 22.39
CA GLU A 156 -16.68 -0.38 22.72
C GLU A 156 -15.53 0.17 21.85
N LEU A 157 -14.48 -0.61 21.65
CA LEU A 157 -13.34 -0.23 20.80
C LEU A 157 -13.78 -0.04 19.33
N LEU A 158 -14.64 -0.93 18.84
CA LEU A 158 -15.21 -0.86 17.50
C LEU A 158 -16.03 0.43 17.29
N GLU A 159 -16.81 0.83 18.30
CA GLU A 159 -17.63 2.05 18.26
C GLU A 159 -16.81 3.34 18.30
N HIS A 160 -15.83 3.43 19.22
CA HIS A 160 -15.11 4.67 19.43
C HIS A 160 -13.93 4.88 18.48
N THR A 161 -13.30 3.80 18.00
CA THR A 161 -12.05 3.91 17.22
C THR A 161 -12.24 3.53 15.76
N CYS A 162 -12.91 2.40 15.48
CA CYS A 162 -12.94 1.83 14.13
C CYS A 162 -14.08 2.38 13.25
N LEU A 163 -15.26 2.64 13.83
CA LEU A 163 -16.42 3.16 13.10
C LEU A 163 -16.25 4.60 12.59
N PRO A 164 -15.69 5.56 13.36
CA PRO A 164 -15.45 6.92 12.87
C PRO A 164 -14.46 6.97 11.70
N GLN A 165 -13.51 6.03 11.65
CA GLN A 165 -12.50 5.95 10.60
C GLN A 165 -13.07 5.44 9.27
N ALA A 166 -14.15 4.66 9.30
CA ALA A 166 -14.75 4.01 8.12
C ALA A 166 -16.20 4.44 7.84
N GLY A 167 -16.69 5.52 8.46
CA GLY A 167 -18.10 5.95 8.42
C GLY A 167 -18.68 6.27 7.03
N GLN A 168 -17.85 6.33 5.98
CA GLN A 168 -18.30 6.53 4.59
C GLN A 168 -18.96 5.28 3.99
N TYR A 169 -18.73 4.10 4.57
CA TYR A 169 -19.21 2.84 4.01
C TYR A 169 -20.55 2.39 4.61
N ARG A 170 -21.44 1.86 3.77
CA ARG A 170 -22.77 1.39 4.21
C ARG A 170 -22.71 0.25 5.22
N PHE A 171 -21.73 -0.65 5.11
CA PHE A 171 -21.59 -1.73 6.08
C PHE A 171 -21.25 -1.22 7.49
N CYS A 172 -20.53 -0.09 7.61
CA CYS A 172 -20.27 0.55 8.90
C CYS A 172 -21.55 1.10 9.54
N SER A 173 -22.46 1.66 8.75
CA SER A 173 -23.80 2.08 9.26
C SER A 173 -24.59 0.89 9.80
N ILE A 174 -24.60 -0.22 9.06
CA ILE A 174 -25.28 -1.45 9.49
C ILE A 174 -24.64 -2.01 10.77
N MET A 175 -23.32 -1.97 10.90
CA MET A 175 -22.63 -2.38 12.13
C MET A 175 -23.01 -1.47 13.30
N ALA A 176 -23.03 -0.16 13.11
CA ALA A 176 -23.42 0.80 14.15
C ALA A 176 -24.87 0.59 14.63
N GLU A 177 -25.80 0.29 13.73
CA GLU A 177 -27.18 -0.06 14.08
C GLU A 177 -27.29 -1.38 14.86
N ASN A 178 -26.39 -2.33 14.60
CA ASN A 178 -26.38 -3.63 15.28
C ASN A 178 -25.72 -3.60 16.66
N ILE A 179 -24.81 -2.67 16.92
CA ILE A 179 -24.13 -2.49 18.22
C ILE A 179 -25.10 -2.46 19.42
N PRO A 180 -26.15 -1.63 19.46
CA PRO A 180 -27.09 -1.61 20.59
C PRO A 180 -27.88 -2.92 20.72
N ARG A 181 -28.16 -3.62 19.60
CA ARG A 181 -28.83 -4.93 19.62
C ARG A 181 -27.92 -5.99 20.24
N LEU A 182 -26.63 -6.00 19.89
CA LEU A 182 -25.64 -6.91 20.48
C LEU A 182 -25.43 -6.66 21.97
N ARG A 183 -25.40 -5.39 22.43
CA ARG A 183 -25.37 -5.06 23.87
C ARG A 183 -26.57 -5.63 24.61
N THR A 184 -27.76 -5.48 24.03
CA THR A 184 -29.00 -6.02 24.60
C THR A 184 -28.98 -7.54 24.64
N GLN A 185 -28.51 -8.19 23.57
CA GLN A 185 -28.37 -9.64 23.52
C GLN A 185 -27.40 -10.17 24.58
N ILE A 186 -26.23 -9.54 24.75
CA ILE A 186 -25.25 -9.92 25.79
C ILE A 186 -25.87 -9.77 27.18
N ARG A 187 -26.61 -8.68 27.41
CA ARG A 187 -27.32 -8.44 28.66
C ARG A 187 -28.33 -9.54 28.96
N ASP A 188 -29.17 -9.89 27.98
CA ASP A 188 -30.25 -10.85 28.16
C ASP A 188 -29.71 -12.28 28.36
N VAL A 189 -28.66 -12.66 27.62
CA VAL A 189 -27.99 -13.96 27.79
C VAL A 189 -27.30 -14.04 29.16
N SER A 190 -26.67 -12.97 29.62
CA SER A 190 -26.05 -12.93 30.96
C SER A 190 -27.10 -13.05 32.08
N MET A 191 -28.31 -12.52 31.88
CA MET A 191 -29.43 -12.73 32.81
C MET A 191 -30.00 -14.14 32.75
N SER A 192 -30.04 -14.77 31.57
CA SER A 192 -30.44 -16.17 31.45
C SER A 192 -29.48 -17.06 32.20
N ASP A 193 -28.17 -16.89 31.96
CA ASP A 193 -27.12 -17.64 32.66
C ASP A 193 -27.21 -17.46 34.19
N LEU A 194 -27.55 -16.24 34.67
CA LEU A 194 -27.80 -15.98 36.09
C LEU A 194 -29.04 -16.72 36.61
N LYS A 195 -30.15 -16.74 35.85
CA LYS A 195 -31.38 -17.44 36.24
C LYS A 195 -31.14 -18.95 36.32
N ASP A 196 -30.44 -19.52 35.34
CA ASP A 196 -30.08 -20.94 35.31
C ASP A 196 -29.17 -21.29 36.49
N PHE A 197 -28.22 -20.40 36.83
CA PHE A 197 -27.40 -20.55 38.02
C PHE A 197 -28.22 -20.49 39.32
N LEU A 198 -29.16 -19.55 39.45
CA LEU A 198 -30.03 -19.45 40.62
C LEU A 198 -30.92 -20.69 40.80
N GLU A 199 -31.33 -21.33 39.69
CA GLU A 199 -32.08 -22.59 39.71
C GLU A 199 -31.17 -23.79 40.05
N SER A 200 -29.93 -23.81 39.54
CA SER A 200 -28.94 -24.82 39.91
C SER A 200 -28.58 -24.75 41.39
N ILE A 201 -28.32 -23.56 41.94
CA ILE A 201 -28.13 -23.38 43.39
C ILE A 201 -29.33 -23.90 44.14
N ARG A 202 -30.56 -23.62 43.68
CA ARG A 202 -31.77 -24.08 44.37
C ARG A 202 -31.77 -25.61 44.54
N LYS A 203 -31.40 -26.36 43.50
CA LYS A 203 -31.31 -27.83 43.56
C LYS A 203 -30.18 -28.33 44.46
N HIS A 204 -29.03 -27.66 44.44
CA HIS A 204 -27.86 -28.06 45.23
C HIS A 204 -27.88 -27.51 46.66
N SER A 205 -28.80 -26.59 46.98
CA SER A 205 -28.86 -25.91 48.28
C SER A 205 -29.12 -26.84 49.47
N GLU A 206 -29.82 -27.96 49.25
CA GLU A 206 -30.05 -28.97 50.28
C GLU A 206 -28.75 -29.70 50.64
N LYS A 207 -27.99 -30.16 49.63
CA LYS A 207 -26.68 -30.81 49.82
C LYS A 207 -25.66 -29.87 50.44
N ILE A 208 -25.62 -28.62 49.97
CA ILE A 208 -24.75 -27.59 50.55
C ILE A 208 -25.15 -27.31 52.01
N GLY A 209 -26.46 -27.25 52.29
CA GLY A 209 -27.00 -27.11 53.64
C GLY A 209 -26.61 -28.27 54.54
N GLU A 210 -26.71 -29.51 54.06
CA GLU A 210 -26.31 -30.72 54.78
C GLU A 210 -24.81 -30.70 55.11
N THR A 211 -23.94 -30.45 54.13
CA THR A 211 -22.50 -30.35 54.34
C THR A 211 -22.14 -29.20 55.28
N ALA A 212 -22.79 -28.04 55.15
CA ALA A 212 -22.59 -26.90 56.05
C ALA A 212 -23.07 -27.19 57.48
N MET A 213 -24.19 -27.90 57.66
CA MET A 213 -24.69 -28.32 58.97
C MET A 213 -23.76 -29.37 59.60
N LYS A 214 -23.27 -30.35 58.83
CA LYS A 214 -22.28 -31.33 59.28
C LYS A 214 -20.99 -30.65 59.70
N GLN A 215 -20.48 -29.71 58.91
CA GLN A 215 -19.28 -28.93 59.23
C GLN A 215 -19.49 -28.03 60.45
N ALA A 216 -20.65 -27.38 60.59
CA ALA A 216 -20.98 -26.58 61.77
C ALA A 216 -21.17 -27.44 63.04
N GLN A 217 -21.67 -28.67 62.89
CA GLN A 217 -21.74 -29.65 63.97
C GLN A 217 -20.34 -30.13 64.37
N LEU A 218 -19.45 -30.39 63.40
CA LEU A 218 -18.05 -30.76 63.62
C LEU A 218 -17.30 -29.63 64.35
N GLN A 219 -17.48 -28.38 63.92
CA GLN A 219 -16.94 -27.20 64.60
C GLN A 219 -17.51 -27.04 66.02
N ARG A 220 -18.81 -27.28 66.22
CA ARG A 220 -19.41 -27.27 67.56
C ARG A 220 -18.95 -28.42 68.45
N SER A 221 -18.65 -29.60 67.91
CA SER A 221 -18.05 -30.68 68.69
C SER A 221 -16.59 -30.39 69.05
N LEU A 222 -15.86 -29.70 68.16
CA LEU A 222 -14.51 -29.20 68.44
C LEU A 222 -14.51 -28.03 69.45
N ASP A 223 -15.54 -27.18 69.48
CA ASP A 223 -15.74 -26.15 70.51
C ASP A 223 -16.31 -26.73 71.83
N SER A 224 -17.04 -27.86 71.77
CA SER A 224 -17.61 -28.54 72.95
C SER A 224 -16.56 -29.28 73.78
N THR A 225 -15.35 -29.52 73.26
CA THR A 225 -14.22 -30.05 74.03
C THR A 225 -13.47 -28.98 74.82
N LEU A 226 -13.97 -27.74 74.87
CA LEU A 226 -13.43 -26.66 75.71
C LEU A 226 -14.53 -26.02 76.59
N PRO A 227 -14.81 -26.54 77.80
CA PRO A 227 -15.58 -25.78 78.78
C PRO A 227 -14.67 -24.73 79.45
N GLN A 228 -14.88 -23.48 79.05
CA GLN A 228 -14.95 -22.29 79.93
C GLN A 228 -14.01 -22.26 81.15
N GLN A 229 -12.83 -21.64 81.01
CA GLN A 229 -12.23 -20.92 82.15
C GLN A 229 -11.59 -19.58 81.74
N GLN A 230 -12.07 -18.55 82.44
CA GLN A 230 -11.48 -17.23 82.67
C GLN A 230 -11.60 -16.13 81.59
N ARG A 231 -12.64 -15.33 81.80
CA ARG A 231 -12.53 -13.86 81.79
C ARG A 231 -11.35 -13.43 82.67
N ALA A 232 -10.44 -12.62 82.12
CA ALA A 232 -10.08 -11.27 82.58
C ALA A 232 -8.62 -10.94 82.25
N GLY A 233 -8.44 -9.77 81.63
CA GLY A 233 -7.27 -8.93 81.93
C GLY A 233 -6.24 -8.79 80.81
N SER A 234 -6.24 -7.58 80.24
CA SER A 234 -5.05 -6.80 79.88
C SER A 234 -4.15 -7.38 78.77
N GLY A 235 -3.96 -6.73 77.63
CA GLY A 235 -3.75 -5.30 77.45
C GLY A 235 -2.36 -5.08 76.85
N ARG A 236 -2.34 -4.57 75.61
CA ARG A 236 -1.29 -3.74 74.98
C ARG A 236 0.14 -4.33 74.86
N ARG A 237 0.59 -4.43 73.62
CA ARG A 237 1.67 -3.63 72.97
C ARG A 237 2.03 -4.35 71.65
N ALA A 238 1.64 -3.84 70.48
CA ALA A 238 2.35 -2.80 69.75
C ALA A 238 3.88 -2.93 69.87
N ARG A 239 4.57 -3.27 68.77
CA ARG A 239 5.37 -2.30 67.99
C ARG A 239 6.51 -2.98 67.24
N LYS A 240 6.53 -2.69 65.91
CA LYS A 240 7.69 -2.60 64.99
C LYS A 240 8.52 -3.84 64.74
N GLU A 241 9.20 -3.98 63.62
CA GLU A 241 9.19 -3.45 62.23
C GLU A 241 10.48 -4.02 61.65
N ALA A 242 10.49 -4.24 60.33
CA ALA A 242 11.68 -4.17 59.46
C ALA A 242 12.78 -5.22 59.72
N GLY A 243 13.28 -5.93 58.72
CA GLY A 243 13.25 -5.70 57.29
C GLY A 243 14.62 -6.04 56.74
N GLN A 244 14.65 -6.50 55.49
CA GLN A 244 15.83 -6.66 54.63
C GLN A 244 16.78 -7.79 55.12
N GLY A 245 17.25 -8.70 54.29
CA GLY A 245 17.51 -8.66 52.85
C GLY A 245 18.90 -9.26 52.64
N THR A 246 19.12 -9.80 51.44
CA THR A 246 20.42 -10.24 50.88
C THR A 246 20.82 -11.70 51.11
N GLU A 247 20.48 -12.47 50.09
CA GLU A 247 21.28 -13.38 49.23
C GLU A 247 22.77 -13.65 49.54
N LEU A 248 23.24 -14.72 48.88
CA LEU A 248 24.60 -15.21 48.54
C LEU A 248 25.01 -16.44 49.37
N ASP A 249 24.86 -17.66 48.85
CA ASP A 249 25.68 -18.39 47.84
C ASP A 249 26.68 -19.34 48.54
N GLY A 250 26.83 -20.56 48.02
CA GLY A 250 27.86 -21.49 48.50
C GLY A 250 27.47 -22.97 48.65
N GLN A 251 27.41 -23.67 47.52
CA GLN A 251 27.94 -25.03 47.28
C GLN A 251 27.98 -26.08 48.41
N GLY A 252 27.23 -27.16 48.20
CA GLY A 252 27.79 -28.48 47.87
C GLY A 252 28.51 -29.25 48.98
N GLY A 253 27.89 -30.35 49.43
CA GLY A 253 28.60 -31.42 50.13
C GLY A 253 27.72 -32.27 51.03
N SER A 254 27.06 -33.28 50.46
CA SER A 254 26.72 -34.50 51.20
C SER A 254 27.90 -35.46 51.01
N PRO A 255 28.37 -36.19 52.03
CA PRO A 255 27.74 -37.49 52.29
C PRO A 255 27.69 -37.96 53.77
N LEU A 256 26.68 -38.77 54.05
CA LEU A 256 26.64 -39.96 54.93
C LEU A 256 27.00 -39.81 56.43
N SER A 257 26.02 -40.05 57.31
CA SER A 257 26.15 -41.09 58.34
C SER A 257 24.78 -41.48 58.90
N GLU A 258 24.57 -42.79 58.92
CA GLU A 258 23.42 -43.52 59.45
C GLU A 258 23.35 -43.43 60.99
N GLN A 259 22.12 -43.34 61.50
CA GLN A 259 21.60 -43.86 62.78
C GLN A 259 20.11 -43.48 62.82
N ASP A 260 19.21 -44.36 62.40
CA ASP A 260 18.66 -45.49 63.15
C ASP A 260 17.62 -45.06 64.20
N SER A 261 16.47 -45.73 64.08
CA SER A 261 15.45 -45.99 65.09
C SER A 261 14.42 -44.91 65.41
N GLY A 262 13.17 -45.17 64.99
CA GLY A 262 12.01 -44.60 65.67
C GLY A 262 10.71 -44.70 64.90
N ILE A 263 10.17 -45.91 64.77
CA ILE A 263 8.78 -46.21 64.39
C ILE A 263 7.81 -45.22 65.03
N LEU A 264 7.04 -44.52 64.19
CA LEU A 264 5.65 -44.16 64.46
C LEU A 264 4.91 -44.35 63.14
N ASP A 265 4.23 -45.49 63.04
CA ASP A 265 3.17 -45.72 62.08
C ASP A 265 2.17 -44.57 62.22
N VAL A 266 2.25 -43.59 61.32
CA VAL A 266 1.14 -42.69 61.04
C VAL A 266 0.19 -43.56 60.26
N GLU A 267 -0.77 -44.16 60.97
CA GLU A 267 -1.99 -44.64 60.34
C GLU A 267 -2.48 -43.47 59.47
N ASP A 268 -2.45 -43.67 58.15
CA ASP A 268 -3.14 -42.85 57.17
C ASP A 268 -4.62 -42.86 57.58
N GLU A 269 -5.00 -41.99 58.53
CA GLU A 269 -6.36 -41.51 58.62
C GLU A 269 -6.59 -40.83 57.27
N GLU A 270 -7.34 -41.52 56.42
CA GLU A 270 -7.97 -40.94 55.24
C GLU A 270 -8.64 -39.64 55.71
N ASP A 271 -7.92 -38.53 55.58
CA ASP A 271 -8.49 -37.19 55.56
C ASP A 271 -9.36 -37.16 54.30
N ASP A 272 -10.57 -37.72 54.43
CA ASP A 272 -11.74 -37.30 53.68
C ASP A 272 -11.96 -35.83 54.05
N GLU A 273 -11.08 -34.97 53.52
CA GLU A 273 -11.13 -33.53 53.62
C GLU A 273 -12.39 -33.13 52.85
N VAL A 274 -13.52 -33.13 53.56
CA VAL A 274 -14.84 -32.83 53.03
C VAL A 274 -14.70 -31.53 52.23
N PRO A 275 -14.84 -31.57 50.89
CA PRO A 275 -14.62 -30.39 50.07
C PRO A 275 -15.46 -29.25 50.63
N GLY A 276 -14.79 -28.15 50.99
CA GLY A 276 -15.45 -27.02 51.64
C GLY A 276 -16.66 -26.60 50.80
N ALA A 277 -17.78 -26.25 51.45
CA ALA A 277 -19.02 -25.86 50.76
C ALA A 277 -18.86 -24.72 49.72
N GLN A 278 -17.70 -24.04 49.73
CA GLN A 278 -17.28 -22.99 48.80
C GLN A 278 -16.79 -23.54 47.44
N ASP A 279 -16.21 -24.75 47.38
CA ASP A 279 -15.76 -25.39 46.14
C ASP A 279 -16.88 -26.15 45.40
N LEU A 280 -18.03 -26.37 46.08
CA LEU A 280 -19.20 -26.99 45.46
C LEU A 280 -19.98 -26.05 44.51
N VAL A 281 -19.71 -24.74 44.52
CA VAL A 281 -20.51 -23.75 43.77
C VAL A 281 -19.63 -22.77 42.99
N ASP A 282 -19.69 -22.84 41.67
CA ASP A 282 -19.08 -21.85 40.80
C ASP A 282 -19.91 -20.56 40.73
N PHE A 283 -19.50 -19.52 41.46
CA PHE A 283 -20.15 -18.20 41.44
C PHE A 283 -19.79 -17.35 40.21
N SER A 284 -18.98 -17.85 39.27
CA SER A 284 -18.59 -17.13 38.04
C SER A 284 -19.79 -16.54 37.26
N PRO A 285 -20.97 -17.19 37.14
CA PRO A 285 -22.12 -16.59 36.48
C PRO A 285 -22.66 -15.34 37.18
N VAL A 286 -22.60 -15.27 38.52
CA VAL A 286 -23.04 -14.10 39.30
C VAL A 286 -22.08 -12.94 39.11
N TYR A 287 -20.78 -13.20 39.25
CA TYR A 287 -19.75 -12.17 39.08
C TYR A 287 -19.70 -11.64 37.65
N ARG A 288 -19.81 -12.53 36.65
CA ARG A 288 -19.88 -12.15 35.24
C ARG A 288 -21.11 -11.29 34.94
N CYS A 289 -22.29 -11.68 35.45
CA CYS A 289 -23.52 -10.91 35.24
C CYS A 289 -23.47 -9.55 35.95
N LEU A 290 -23.01 -9.50 37.21
CA LEU A 290 -22.78 -8.25 37.94
C LEU A 290 -21.83 -7.31 37.19
N HIS A 291 -20.72 -7.85 36.68
CA HIS A 291 -19.71 -7.05 36.00
C HIS A 291 -20.23 -6.52 34.65
N ILE A 292 -20.93 -7.34 33.87
CA ILE A 292 -21.58 -6.92 32.61
C ILE A 292 -22.61 -5.83 32.87
N TYR A 293 -23.46 -5.99 33.89
CA TYR A 293 -24.44 -4.97 34.27
C TYR A 293 -23.80 -3.68 34.80
N THR A 294 -22.61 -3.78 35.40
CA THR A 294 -21.84 -2.61 35.85
C THR A 294 -21.26 -1.85 34.65
N VAL A 295 -20.67 -2.55 33.68
CA VAL A 295 -20.15 -1.95 32.43
C VAL A 295 -21.27 -1.31 31.60
N LEU A 296 -22.46 -1.92 31.59
CA LEU A 296 -23.65 -1.38 30.91
C LEU A 296 -24.34 -0.25 31.69
N GLY A 297 -23.83 0.15 32.87
CA GLY A 297 -24.43 1.22 33.70
C GLY A 297 -25.75 0.86 34.38
N ALA A 298 -26.12 -0.42 34.42
CA ALA A 298 -27.39 -0.92 34.94
C ALA A 298 -27.26 -1.72 36.26
N ARG A 299 -26.20 -1.47 37.04
CA ARG A 299 -25.85 -2.22 38.26
C ARG A 299 -27.01 -2.33 39.26
N ASP A 300 -27.75 -1.25 39.48
CA ASP A 300 -28.87 -1.21 40.44
C ASP A 300 -29.98 -2.20 40.07
N THR A 301 -30.22 -2.41 38.78
CA THR A 301 -31.24 -3.34 38.29
C THR A 301 -30.85 -4.79 38.59
N PHE A 302 -29.57 -5.14 38.44
CA PHE A 302 -29.04 -6.44 38.81
C PHE A 302 -29.09 -6.65 40.33
N GLU A 303 -28.62 -5.70 41.13
CA GLU A 303 -28.60 -5.83 42.59
C GLU A 303 -30.01 -5.98 43.16
N SER A 304 -30.96 -5.18 42.67
CA SER A 304 -32.37 -5.27 43.05
C SER A 304 -32.97 -6.63 42.66
N TYR A 305 -32.73 -7.10 41.44
CA TYR A 305 -33.22 -8.41 40.98
C TYR A 305 -32.62 -9.56 41.79
N TYR A 306 -31.30 -9.60 41.94
CA TYR A 306 -30.59 -10.65 42.67
C TYR A 306 -31.02 -10.70 44.14
N ARG A 307 -31.08 -9.56 44.84
CA ARG A 307 -31.55 -9.48 46.24
C ARG A 307 -33.01 -9.94 46.37
N LYS A 308 -33.88 -9.53 45.46
CA LYS A 308 -35.30 -9.92 45.47
C LYS A 308 -35.46 -11.43 45.26
N GLN A 309 -34.69 -12.03 44.36
CA GLN A 309 -34.74 -13.48 44.12
C GLN A 309 -34.16 -14.29 45.28
N ARG A 310 -32.99 -13.90 45.81
CA ARG A 310 -32.41 -14.58 46.99
C ARG A 310 -33.30 -14.49 48.21
N ARG A 311 -33.98 -13.35 48.45
CA ARG A 311 -35.00 -13.22 49.51
C ARG A 311 -36.18 -14.17 49.31
N LYS A 312 -36.65 -14.35 48.06
CA LYS A 312 -37.74 -15.29 47.74
C LYS A 312 -37.30 -16.74 47.96
N GLN A 313 -36.10 -17.10 47.50
CA GLN A 313 -35.54 -18.44 47.72
C GLN A 313 -35.38 -18.74 49.22
N ALA A 314 -34.83 -17.81 50.00
CA ALA A 314 -34.71 -17.97 51.46
C ALA A 314 -36.07 -18.13 52.14
N ARG A 315 -37.09 -17.34 51.74
CA ARG A 315 -38.45 -17.50 52.27
C ARG A 315 -39.07 -18.86 51.93
N LEU A 316 -38.82 -19.39 50.74
CA LEU A 316 -39.32 -20.72 50.33
C LEU A 316 -38.65 -21.86 51.10
N VAL A 317 -37.36 -21.74 51.39
CA VAL A 317 -36.61 -22.75 52.17
C VAL A 317 -37.00 -22.70 53.66
N LEU A 318 -37.29 -21.51 54.19
CA LEU A 318 -37.70 -21.33 55.59
C LEU A 318 -39.20 -21.56 55.84
N GLN A 319 -39.98 -21.87 54.81
CA GLN A 319 -41.38 -22.26 55.00
C GLN A 319 -41.45 -23.70 55.55
N PRO A 320 -42.09 -23.91 56.71
CA PRO A 320 -42.34 -25.26 57.19
C PRO A 320 -43.18 -26.01 56.15
N HIS A 321 -42.84 -27.28 55.93
CA HIS A 321 -43.54 -28.11 54.94
C HIS A 321 -45.03 -28.16 55.31
N SER A 322 -45.89 -27.55 54.50
CA SER A 322 -47.33 -27.72 54.63
C SER A 322 -47.70 -29.09 54.08
N ASN A 323 -47.47 -30.14 54.89
CA ASN A 323 -48.14 -31.44 54.85
C ASN A 323 -47.68 -32.30 56.04
N MET A 324 -48.35 -32.12 57.17
CA MET A 324 -48.71 -33.20 58.09
C MET A 324 -50.09 -32.83 58.66
N ALA A 325 -51.13 -33.21 57.93
CA ALA A 325 -52.44 -33.53 58.50
C ALA A 325 -52.73 -34.98 58.11
#